data_AF-A0AAJ2TCU4-F1
#
_entry.id   AF-A0AAJ2TCU4-F1
#
_cell.length_a   1.000
_cell.length_b   1.000
_cell.length_c   1.000
_cell.angle_alpha   90.00
_cell.angle_beta   90.00
_cell.angle_gamma   90.00
#
_symmetry.space_group_name_H-M   'P 1'
#
loop_
_entity.id
_entity.type
_entity.pdbx_description
1 polymer ?
#
loop_
_entity_poly.entity_id
_entity_poly.type
_entity_poly.pdbx_seq_one_letter_code
_entity_poly.pdbx_strand_id
1 'polypeptide(L)'
;SNDAGNCVITAHSGLLKASFFTNLDRLTIGDTFTIRMFGASYVYTVDLIDITVPDDTEFMNVPDGKSHATLYTCTPVGENTHRLIVRGTLMDNAGNETDTAIGADDNTTGRLIVGMSTLAFIIVPGIWMAAIIVRAKKDRQARCHKR
;
A
#
# COMPACT_ATOMS: atom_id res chain seq x y z
N SER A 1 19.17 -6.74 -22.47
CA SER A 1 19.67 -5.43 -22.92
C SER A 1 18.76 -4.37 -22.32
N ASN A 2 19.30 -3.21 -21.91
CA ASN A 2 18.53 -2.12 -21.33
C ASN A 2 18.08 -1.15 -22.43
N ASP A 3 17.57 -1.71 -23.53
CA ASP A 3 17.14 -0.94 -24.69
C ASP A 3 15.77 -0.31 -24.41
N ALA A 4 15.58 0.92 -24.89
CA ALA A 4 14.31 1.62 -24.79
C ALA A 4 13.16 0.80 -25.40
N GLY A 5 12.06 0.62 -24.67
CA GLY A 5 10.94 -0.20 -25.12
C GLY A 5 9.77 -0.21 -24.14
N ASN A 6 8.63 -0.74 -24.58
CA ASN A 6 7.43 -0.91 -23.76
C ASN A 6 7.05 -2.39 -23.69
N CYS A 7 7.13 -2.99 -22.51
CA CYS A 7 6.68 -4.35 -22.26
C CYS A 7 5.22 -4.33 -21.82
N VAL A 8 4.31 -4.91 -22.61
CA VAL A 8 2.89 -4.99 -22.25
C VAL A 8 2.58 -6.37 -21.69
N ILE A 9 2.05 -6.42 -20.47
CA ILE A 9 1.61 -7.65 -19.79
C ILE A 9 0.10 -7.60 -19.63
N THR A 10 -0.57 -8.61 -20.17
CA THR A 10 -2.03 -8.73 -20.08
C THR A 10 -2.42 -9.85 -19.13
N ALA A 11 -3.40 -9.63 -18.25
CA ALA A 11 -4.04 -10.71 -17.51
C ALA A 11 -5.52 -10.40 -17.28
N HIS A 12 -6.31 -11.45 -17.01
CA HIS A 12 -7.72 -11.29 -16.70
C HIS A 12 -7.93 -10.56 -15.36
N SER A 13 -8.98 -9.75 -15.30
CA SER A 13 -9.38 -9.00 -14.09
C SER A 13 -10.05 -9.86 -13.01
N GLY A 14 -10.01 -11.19 -13.17
CA GLY A 14 -10.53 -12.16 -12.22
C GLY A 14 -10.82 -13.50 -12.88
N LEU A 15 -10.44 -14.60 -12.23
CA LEU A 15 -10.89 -15.96 -12.53
C LEU A 15 -11.21 -16.66 -11.19
N LEU A 16 -12.13 -17.63 -11.21
CA LEU A 16 -12.66 -18.35 -10.04
C LEU A 16 -11.60 -19.02 -9.12
N LYS A 17 -10.31 -19.05 -9.49
CA LYS A 17 -9.22 -19.69 -8.73
C LYS A 17 -8.00 -18.81 -8.46
N ALA A 18 -7.90 -17.58 -8.98
CA ALA A 18 -6.76 -16.69 -8.72
C ALA A 18 -7.10 -15.22 -8.98
N SER A 19 -6.71 -14.36 -8.04
CA SER A 19 -6.76 -12.90 -8.17
C SER A 19 -5.54 -12.42 -8.96
N PHE A 20 -5.61 -12.43 -10.30
CA PHE A 20 -4.57 -11.89 -11.18
C PHE A 20 -4.56 -10.35 -11.11
N PHE A 21 -5.16 -9.66 -12.08
CA PHE A 21 -5.22 -8.20 -12.12
C PHE A 21 -6.49 -7.63 -11.45
N THR A 22 -7.14 -8.42 -10.59
CA THR A 22 -8.37 -8.02 -9.89
C THR A 22 -8.20 -6.79 -9.00
N ASN A 23 -7.01 -6.59 -8.42
CA ASN A 23 -6.71 -5.44 -7.55
C ASN A 23 -5.82 -4.39 -8.25
N LEU A 24 -5.73 -4.45 -9.59
CA LEU A 24 -4.87 -3.53 -10.35
C LEU A 24 -5.38 -2.08 -10.25
N ASP A 25 -6.69 -1.91 -10.01
CA ASP A 25 -7.38 -0.65 -9.75
C ASP A 25 -6.97 0.05 -8.44
N ARG A 26 -6.31 -0.68 -7.52
CA ARG A 26 -5.84 -0.13 -6.25
C ARG A 26 -4.49 0.58 -6.36
N LEU A 27 -3.77 0.39 -7.47
CA LEU A 27 -2.51 1.08 -7.70
C LEU A 27 -2.77 2.57 -7.92
N THR A 28 -1.81 3.37 -7.47
CA THR A 28 -1.79 4.82 -7.61
C THR A 28 -0.48 5.26 -8.24
N ILE A 29 -0.46 6.47 -8.81
CA ILE A 29 0.77 7.06 -9.36
C ILE A 29 1.80 7.18 -8.24
N GLY A 30 3.02 6.72 -8.50
CA GLY A 30 4.12 6.66 -7.53
C GLY A 30 4.28 5.29 -6.84
N ASP A 31 3.29 4.41 -6.93
CA ASP A 31 3.44 3.03 -6.45
C ASP A 31 4.48 2.27 -7.29
N THR A 32 4.99 1.16 -6.75
CA THR A 32 5.96 0.33 -7.47
C THR A 32 5.44 -1.08 -7.69
N PHE A 33 5.73 -1.66 -8.86
CA PHE A 33 5.53 -3.07 -9.12
C PHE A 33 6.83 -3.71 -9.62
N THR A 34 6.98 -5.02 -9.37
CA THR A 34 8.18 -5.77 -9.72
C THR A 34 7.84 -6.87 -10.71
N ILE A 35 8.58 -6.93 -11.82
CA ILE A 35 8.53 -8.05 -12.77
C ILE A 35 9.77 -8.92 -12.52
N ARG A 36 9.55 -10.21 -12.23
CA ARG A 36 10.62 -11.19 -12.00
C ARG A 36 10.73 -12.14 -13.18
N MET A 37 11.90 -12.22 -13.81
CA MET A 37 12.16 -13.09 -14.96
C MET A 37 13.59 -13.61 -14.91
N PHE A 38 13.79 -14.90 -15.18
CA PHE A 38 15.11 -15.55 -15.27
C PHE A 38 16.04 -15.25 -14.07
N GLY A 39 15.49 -15.12 -12.86
CA GLY A 39 16.25 -14.79 -11.64
C GLY A 39 16.59 -13.31 -11.46
N ALA A 40 16.21 -12.45 -12.41
CA ALA A 40 16.33 -10.99 -12.29
C ALA A 40 15.01 -10.36 -11.85
N SER A 41 15.09 -9.27 -11.08
CA SER A 41 13.93 -8.46 -10.65
C SER A 41 14.04 -7.06 -11.23
N TYR A 42 12.98 -6.62 -11.90
CA TYR A 42 12.89 -5.29 -12.50
C TYR A 42 11.79 -4.51 -11.79
N VAL A 43 12.17 -3.40 -11.15
CA VAL A 43 11.26 -2.55 -10.38
C VAL A 43 10.84 -1.36 -11.24
N TYR A 44 9.53 -1.15 -11.34
CA TYR A 44 8.93 -0.07 -12.10
C TYR A 44 8.11 0.83 -11.17
N THR A 45 8.18 2.14 -11.38
CA THR A 45 7.33 3.12 -10.69
C THR A 45 6.18 3.52 -11.59
N VAL A 46 4.96 3.41 -11.08
CA VAL A 46 3.72 3.78 -11.79
C VAL A 46 3.76 5.26 -12.11
N ASP A 47 3.71 5.58 -13.40
CA ASP A 47 3.72 6.95 -13.92
C ASP A 47 2.40 7.35 -14.57
N LEU A 48 1.60 6.37 -15.00
CA LEU A 48 0.34 6.58 -15.68
C LEU A 48 -0.66 5.49 -15.33
N ILE A 49 -1.89 5.91 -15.09
CA ILE A 49 -3.07 5.05 -14.95
C ILE A 49 -4.13 5.65 -15.86
N ASP A 50 -4.67 4.84 -16.77
CA ASP A 50 -5.65 5.30 -17.75
C ASP A 50 -6.72 4.24 -18.03
N ILE A 51 -7.87 4.70 -18.54
CA ILE A 51 -9.00 3.86 -18.92
C ILE A 51 -9.39 4.14 -20.36
N THR A 52 -9.31 3.13 -21.20
CA THR A 52 -9.58 3.26 -22.65
C THR A 52 -10.63 2.28 -23.13
N VAL A 53 -11.07 2.47 -24.38
CA VAL A 53 -11.90 1.50 -25.11
C VAL A 53 -11.03 0.37 -25.67
N PRO A 54 -11.59 -0.83 -25.90
CA PRO A 54 -10.82 -2.00 -26.34
C PRO A 54 -9.99 -1.82 -27.62
N ASP A 55 -10.42 -0.96 -28.54
CA ASP A 55 -9.76 -0.73 -29.83
C ASP A 55 -8.67 0.35 -29.77
N ASP A 56 -8.52 1.02 -28.63
CA ASP A 56 -7.49 2.03 -28.44
C ASP A 56 -6.14 1.37 -28.10
N THR A 57 -5.14 1.64 -28.94
CA THR A 57 -3.78 1.10 -28.83
C THR A 57 -2.73 2.21 -28.68
N GLU A 58 -3.13 3.46 -28.50
CA GLU A 58 -2.22 4.61 -28.43
C GLU A 58 -1.20 4.48 -27.29
N PHE A 59 -1.59 3.81 -26.19
CA PHE A 59 -0.75 3.53 -25.04
C PHE A 59 0.47 2.64 -25.33
N MET A 60 0.49 1.93 -26.46
CA MET A 60 1.60 1.04 -26.82
C MET A 60 2.84 1.81 -27.29
N ASN A 61 2.69 3.07 -27.70
CA ASN A 61 3.78 3.90 -28.18
C ASN A 61 4.78 4.21 -27.05
N VAL A 62 6.08 4.14 -27.38
CA VAL A 62 7.19 4.45 -26.45
C VAL A 62 7.58 5.92 -26.66
N PRO A 63 7.24 6.86 -25.75
CA PRO A 63 7.41 8.28 -26.05
C PRO A 63 8.86 8.77 -25.86
N ASP A 64 9.61 8.18 -24.92
CA ASP A 64 10.73 8.90 -24.28
C ASP A 64 12.09 8.20 -24.33
N GLY A 65 12.24 7.14 -25.14
CA GLY A 65 13.51 6.38 -25.16
C GLY A 65 13.85 5.73 -23.81
N LYS A 66 12.85 5.56 -22.93
CA LYS A 66 12.94 4.88 -21.63
C LYS A 66 12.33 3.48 -21.72
N SER A 67 12.67 2.65 -20.74
CA SER A 67 12.06 1.33 -20.57
C SER A 67 10.80 1.45 -19.72
N HIS A 68 9.66 1.09 -20.32
CA HIS A 68 8.37 1.07 -19.66
C HIS A 68 7.83 -0.36 -19.58
N ALA A 69 7.01 -0.61 -18.57
CA ALA A 69 6.15 -1.78 -18.50
C ALA A 69 4.70 -1.33 -18.29
N THR A 70 3.78 -1.92 -19.06
CA THR A 70 2.36 -1.61 -19.03
C THR A 70 1.56 -2.85 -18.65
N LEU A 71 0.80 -2.76 -17.56
CA LEU A 71 -0.15 -3.78 -17.12
C LEU A 71 -1.52 -3.42 -17.74
N TYR A 72 -2.10 -4.37 -18.45
CA TYR A 72 -3.32 -4.17 -19.23
C TYR A 72 -4.39 -5.20 -18.86
N THR A 73 -5.59 -4.73 -18.51
CA THR A 73 -6.69 -5.61 -18.09
C THR A 73 -8.06 -5.07 -18.45
N CYS A 74 -9.11 -5.87 -18.33
CA CYS A 74 -10.48 -5.42 -18.54
C CYS A 74 -10.99 -4.65 -17.32
N THR A 75 -11.86 -3.67 -17.53
CA THR A 75 -12.53 -2.96 -16.44
C THR A 75 -13.91 -2.49 -16.89
N PRO A 76 -14.91 -2.32 -16.00
CA PRO A 76 -14.98 -2.85 -14.64
C PRO A 76 -15.01 -4.39 -14.62
N VAL A 77 -14.58 -4.98 -13.50
CA VAL A 77 -14.59 -6.45 -13.33
C VAL A 77 -16.03 -6.98 -13.47
N GLY A 78 -16.23 -7.95 -14.37
CA GLY A 78 -17.54 -8.57 -14.62
C GLY A 78 -18.33 -7.94 -15.78
N GLU A 79 -18.05 -6.68 -16.13
CA GLU A 79 -18.64 -6.00 -17.29
C GLU A 79 -17.70 -5.95 -18.48
N ASN A 80 -16.39 -5.78 -18.25
CA ASN A 80 -15.30 -5.81 -19.25
C ASN A 80 -15.47 -4.83 -20.44
N THR A 81 -16.21 -3.74 -20.24
CA THR A 81 -16.54 -2.75 -21.28
C THR A 81 -15.37 -1.87 -21.69
N HIS A 82 -14.42 -1.66 -20.78
CA HIS A 82 -13.25 -0.83 -20.94
C HIS A 82 -11.98 -1.61 -20.62
N ARG A 83 -10.84 -0.92 -20.72
CA ARG A 83 -9.52 -1.44 -20.44
C ARG A 83 -8.82 -0.54 -19.44
N LEU A 84 -8.29 -1.13 -18.38
CA LEU A 84 -7.45 -0.45 -17.41
C LEU A 84 -5.99 -0.64 -17.81
N ILE A 85 -5.29 0.47 -17.90
CA ILE A 85 -3.90 0.57 -18.29
C ILE A 85 -3.14 1.14 -17.11
N VAL A 86 -2.14 0.42 -16.62
CA VAL A 86 -1.22 0.90 -15.59
C VAL A 86 0.20 0.81 -16.16
N ARG A 87 0.82 1.96 -16.41
CA ARG A 87 2.18 2.04 -16.93
C ARG A 87 3.15 2.46 -15.83
N GLY A 88 4.31 1.82 -15.82
CA GLY A 88 5.44 2.24 -15.00
C GLY A 88 6.72 2.39 -15.79
N THR A 89 7.57 3.32 -15.33
CA THR A 89 8.93 3.53 -15.84
C THR A 89 9.90 2.70 -15.02
N LEU A 90 10.86 2.05 -15.69
CA LEU A 90 11.93 1.28 -15.04
C LEU A 90 12.74 2.21 -14.15
N MET A 91 12.86 1.85 -12.87
CA MET A 91 13.81 2.51 -11.98
C MET A 91 15.23 2.10 -12.40
N ASP A 92 16.09 3.10 -12.63
CA ASP A 92 17.49 2.89 -13.00
C ASP A 92 18.27 2.36 -11.79
N ASN A 93 18.08 1.08 -11.49
CA ASN A 93 18.74 0.40 -10.39
C ASN A 93 20.11 -0.07 -10.86
N ALA A 94 21.08 0.83 -10.82
CA ALA A 94 22.48 0.45 -10.80
C ALA A 94 22.77 -0.37 -9.52
N GLY A 95 22.60 -1.70 -9.60
CA GLY A 95 23.06 -2.65 -8.59
C GLY A 95 22.06 -2.94 -7.46
N ASN A 96 21.33 -4.03 -7.58
CA ASN A 96 20.84 -4.80 -6.44
C ASN A 96 20.69 -6.26 -6.88
N GLU A 97 21.79 -6.99 -6.77
CA GLU A 97 21.76 -8.42 -6.58
C GLU A 97 21.42 -8.66 -5.11
N THR A 98 20.15 -8.87 -4.77
CA THR A 98 19.79 -9.62 -3.57
C THR A 98 18.41 -10.21 -3.73
N ASP A 99 18.41 -11.50 -4.06
CA ASP A 99 17.35 -12.43 -3.73
C ASP A 99 17.25 -12.52 -2.19
N THR A 100 16.69 -11.49 -1.55
CA THR A 100 16.23 -11.55 -0.16
C THR A 100 14.72 -11.52 -0.15
N ALA A 101 14.17 -12.72 -0.13
CA ALA A 101 12.82 -12.97 0.36
C ALA A 101 12.70 -12.44 1.80
N ILE A 102 12.07 -11.28 1.98
CA ILE A 102 11.32 -10.97 3.21
C ILE A 102 10.04 -10.27 2.77
N GLY A 103 8.94 -11.01 2.77
CA GLY A 103 7.63 -10.39 2.95
C GLY A 103 7.64 -9.74 4.32
N ALA A 104 7.80 -8.41 4.35
CA ALA A 104 7.52 -7.63 5.53
C ALA A 104 6.02 -7.35 5.52
N ASP A 105 5.27 -8.26 6.13
CA ASP A 105 3.96 -7.98 6.66
C ASP A 105 4.10 -6.91 7.75
N ASP A 106 3.77 -5.66 7.45
CA ASP A 106 3.84 -4.57 8.43
C ASP A 106 2.67 -4.60 9.45
N ASN A 107 2.35 -5.79 9.96
CA ASN A 107 1.49 -5.96 11.14
C ASN A 107 2.12 -5.38 12.43
N THR A 108 3.34 -4.85 12.36
CA THR A 108 4.05 -4.23 13.47
C THR A 108 3.49 -2.86 13.84
N THR A 109 3.03 -2.07 12.86
CA THR A 109 2.45 -0.75 13.11
C THR A 109 1.10 -0.85 13.81
N GLY A 110 0.28 -1.85 13.46
CA GLY A 110 -0.99 -2.13 14.13
C GLY A 110 -0.83 -2.65 15.57
N ARG A 111 0.18 -3.48 15.84
CA ARG A 111 0.42 -4.06 17.17
C ARG A 111 0.86 -3.05 18.22
N LEU A 112 1.65 -2.03 17.84
CA LEU A 112 2.10 -0.98 18.77
C LEU A 112 0.98 -0.01 19.12
N ILE A 113 0.17 0.41 18.13
CA ILE A 113 -0.93 1.37 18.36
C ILE A 113 -2.02 0.76 19.24
N VAL A 114 -2.42 -0.50 18.98
CA VAL A 114 -3.44 -1.20 19.79
C VAL A 114 -2.94 -1.45 21.23
N GLY A 115 -1.66 -1.80 21.39
CA GLY A 115 -1.04 -1.98 22.71
C GLY A 115 -1.00 -0.71 23.56
N MET A 116 -0.69 0.44 22.95
CA MET A 116 -0.64 1.73 23.66
C MET A 116 -2.03 2.25 24.05
N SER A 117 -3.05 2.07 23.21
CA SER A 117 -4.40 2.51 23.54
C SER A 117 -5.00 1.77 24.73
N THR A 118 -4.78 0.46 24.86
CA THR A 118 -5.35 -0.33 25.97
C THR A 118 -4.75 0.02 27.34
N LEU A 119 -3.45 0.28 27.42
CA LEU A 119 -2.79 0.68 28.67
C LEU A 119 -3.25 2.06 29.15
N ALA A 120 -3.49 3.01 28.24
CA ALA A 120 -3.99 4.33 28.59
C ALA A 120 -5.40 4.29 29.23
N PHE A 121 -6.28 3.39 28.76
CA PHE A 121 -7.63 3.23 29.33
C PHE A 121 -7.65 2.67 30.75
N ILE A 122 -6.62 1.95 31.19
CA ILE A 122 -6.55 1.40 32.57
C ILE A 122 -5.89 2.40 33.53
N ILE A 123 -4.80 3.04 33.10
CA ILE A 123 -3.96 3.86 33.99
C ILE A 123 -4.63 5.22 34.30
N VAL A 124 -5.23 5.86 33.29
CA VAL A 124 -5.85 7.19 33.44
C VAL A 124 -7.00 7.21 34.46
N PRO A 125 -8.00 6.31 34.43
CA PRO A 125 -9.05 6.30 35.44
C PRO A 125 -8.52 5.92 36.83
N GLY A 126 -7.48 5.08 36.93
CA GLY A 126 -6.84 4.75 38.21
C GLY A 126 -6.20 5.96 38.88
N ILE A 127 -5.42 6.76 38.13
CA ILE A 127 -4.81 8.00 38.63
C ILE A 127 -5.90 9.03 39.00
N TRP A 128 -6.93 9.16 38.16
CA TRP A 128 -8.04 10.09 38.42
C TRP A 128 -8.83 9.71 39.68
N MET A 129 -9.12 8.42 39.88
CA MET A 129 -9.80 7.91 41.08
C MET A 129 -8.94 8.14 42.34
N ALA A 130 -7.64 7.86 42.28
CA ALA A 130 -6.72 8.11 43.38
C ALA A 130 -6.66 9.60 43.75
N ALA A 131 -6.63 10.51 42.76
CA ALA A 131 -6.66 11.95 43.00
C ALA A 131 -7.96 12.41 43.67
N ILE A 132 -9.11 11.83 43.30
CA ILE A 132 -10.41 12.11 43.96
C ILE A 132 -10.37 11.66 45.42
N ILE A 133 -9.84 10.46 45.71
CA ILE A 133 -9.75 9.95 47.08
C ILE A 133 -8.84 10.84 47.93
N VAL A 134 -7.69 11.27 47.39
CA VAL A 134 -6.76 12.16 48.09
C VAL A 134 -7.38 13.52 48.36
N ARG A 135 -8.08 14.12 47.38
CA ARG A 135 -8.83 15.38 47.57
C ARG A 135 -9.91 15.21 48.65
N ALA A 136 -10.68 14.13 48.60
CA ALA A 136 -11.71 13.85 49.59
C ALA A 136 -11.15 13.67 51.01
N LYS A 137 -9.96 13.07 51.17
CA LYS A 137 -9.28 12.98 52.48
C LYS A 137 -8.77 14.34 52.96
N LYS A 138 -8.19 15.15 52.08
CA LYS A 138 -7.70 16.50 52.42
C LYS A 138 -8.84 17.41 52.90
N ASP A 139 -10.00 17.33 52.26
CA ASP A 139 -11.20 18.09 52.67
C ASP A 139 -11.74 17.65 54.04
N ARG A 140 -11.62 16.36 54.39
CA ARG A 140 -11.99 15.87 55.73
C ARG A 140 -11.03 16.38 56.81
N GLN A 141 -9.74 16.45 56.53
CA GLN A 141 -8.74 16.98 57.47
C GLN A 141 -8.90 18.48 57.70
N ALA A 142 -9.18 19.26 56.64
CA ALA A 142 -9.46 20.69 56.75
C ALA A 142 -10.71 21.01 57.59
N ARG A 143 -11.71 20.13 57.61
CA ARG A 143 -12.91 20.28 58.46
C ARG A 143 -12.68 19.88 59.93
N CYS A 144 -11.70 19.03 60.22
CA CYS A 144 -11.40 18.61 61.60
C CYS A 144 -10.56 19.65 62.37
N HIS A 145 -9.84 20.53 61.67
CA HIS A 145 -9.05 21.60 62.30
C HIS A 145 -9.85 22.88 62.61
N LYS A 146 -11.13 22.94 62.22
CA LYS A 146 -11.99 24.13 62.36
C LYS A 146 -13.12 23.95 63.37
N ARG A 147 -13.00 22.99 64.29
CA ARG A 147 -13.98 22.73 65.36
C ARG A 147 -13.30 22.72 66.71
#